data_AF-A0A833W097-F1
#
_entry.id   AF-A0A833W097-F1
#
_cell.length_a   1.000
_cell.length_b   1.000
_cell.length_c   1.000
_cell.angle_alpha   90.00
_cell.angle_beta   90.00
_cell.angle_gamma   90.00
#
_symmetry.space_group_name_H-M   'P 1'
#
loop_
_entity.id
_entity.type
_entity.pdbx_description
1 polymer ?
#
loop_
_entity_poly.entity_id
_entity_poly.type
_entity_poly.pdbx_seq_one_letter_code
_entity_poly.pdbx_strand_id
1 'polypeptide(L)'
;MYSGGSSEIQVLTFPKRNAVGTFLLTFAGQTTSCLAFSASASALKDALNLLTTIDGGVLVSRDTDVRVVPNRCIHKITFVGDLVTGNVPLLSVQEVTTACQSPRK
;
A
#
# COMPACT_ATOMS: atom_id res chain seq x y z
N MET A 1 -22.39 17.66 -12.40
CA MET A 1 -21.19 18.05 -11.65
C MET A 1 -20.67 16.83 -10.89
N TYR A 2 -19.79 16.05 -11.52
CA TYR A 2 -18.86 15.14 -10.84
C TYR A 2 -17.48 15.53 -11.36
N SER A 3 -16.94 16.58 -10.75
CA SER A 3 -15.67 17.18 -11.11
C SER A 3 -14.51 16.29 -10.66
N GLY A 4 -13.83 15.69 -11.63
CA GLY A 4 -12.37 15.73 -11.75
C GLY A 4 -11.54 14.93 -10.75
N GLY A 5 -11.38 13.64 -11.03
CA GLY A 5 -10.32 12.80 -10.47
C GLY A 5 -10.77 11.35 -10.38
N SER A 6 -10.46 10.53 -11.39
CA SER A 6 -10.71 9.09 -11.28
C SER A 6 -9.86 8.59 -10.10
N SER A 7 -10.51 8.13 -9.04
CA SER A 7 -9.81 7.60 -7.87
C SER A 7 -10.02 6.10 -7.85
N GLU A 8 -8.94 5.33 -7.83
CA GLU A 8 -9.02 3.87 -7.71
C GLU A 8 -8.80 3.47 -6.26
N ILE A 9 -9.65 2.57 -5.77
CA ILE A 9 -9.52 2.00 -4.43
C ILE A 9 -9.05 0.56 -4.55
N GLN A 10 -7.90 0.25 -3.97
CA GLN A 10 -7.39 -1.10 -3.80
C GLN A 10 -7.42 -1.51 -2.32
N VAL A 11 -7.85 -2.73 -2.05
CA VAL A 11 -7.97 -3.26 -0.68
C VAL A 11 -6.96 -4.37 -0.47
N LEU A 12 -6.09 -4.17 0.50
CA LEU A 12 -5.04 -5.07 0.92
C LEU A 12 -5.43 -5.69 2.27
N THR A 13 -5.67 -6.99 2.27
CA THR A 13 -6.08 -7.71 3.49
C THR A 13 -4.92 -8.57 3.97
N PHE A 14 -4.46 -8.31 5.19
CA PHE A 14 -3.45 -9.11 5.85
C PHE A 14 -4.09 -10.07 6.86
N PRO A 15 -3.77 -11.37 6.79
CA PRO A 15 -4.37 -12.40 7.64
C PRO A 15 -3.91 -12.32 9.10
N LYS A 16 -2.82 -11.60 9.39
CA LYS A 16 -2.28 -11.40 10.75
C LYS A 16 -2.18 -9.92 11.09
N ARG A 17 -2.86 -9.52 12.16
CA ARG A 17 -2.77 -8.14 12.72
C ARG A 17 -1.36 -7.80 13.19
N ASN A 18 -0.75 -8.74 13.90
CA ASN A 18 0.61 -8.62 14.46
C ASN A 18 1.57 -9.47 13.63
N ALA A 19 1.52 -9.33 12.30
CA ALA A 19 2.60 -9.86 11.49
C ALA A 19 3.90 -9.16 11.90
N VAL A 20 4.91 -9.98 12.22
CA VAL A 20 6.27 -9.52 12.51
C VAL A 20 7.10 -9.74 11.25
N GLY A 21 7.73 -8.68 10.78
CA GLY A 21 8.48 -8.68 9.53
C GLY A 21 8.26 -7.41 8.72
N THR A 22 8.85 -7.40 7.54
CA THR A 22 8.72 -6.33 6.56
C THR A 22 8.03 -6.82 5.30
N PHE A 23 7.47 -5.90 4.54
CA PHE A 23 6.92 -6.16 3.22
C PHE A 23 7.30 -5.01 2.28
N LEU A 24 7.31 -5.32 0.99
CA LEU A 24 7.50 -4.39 -0.10
C LEU A 24 6.19 -4.32 -0.88
N LEU A 25 5.84 -3.13 -1.37
CA LEU A 25 4.74 -2.96 -2.31
C LEU A 25 5.32 -2.65 -3.68
N THR A 26 4.93 -3.45 -4.67
CA THR A 26 5.29 -3.21 -6.07
C THR A 26 4.08 -2.64 -6.81
N PHE A 27 4.26 -1.49 -7.45
CA PHE A 27 3.26 -0.80 -8.26
C PHE A 27 3.86 -0.39 -9.61
N ALA A 28 3.25 -0.85 -10.69
CA ALA A 28 3.67 -0.52 -12.07
C ALA A 28 5.18 -0.77 -12.34
N GLY A 29 5.78 -1.77 -11.69
CA GLY A 29 7.21 -2.10 -11.83
C GLY A 29 8.16 -1.31 -10.91
N GLN A 30 7.65 -0.39 -10.09
CA GLN A 30 8.41 0.27 -9.03
C GLN A 30 8.08 -0.35 -7.66
N THR A 31 9.08 -0.47 -6.81
CA THR A 31 8.93 -1.09 -5.48
C THR A 31 9.16 -0.04 -4.41
N THR A 32 8.28 0.02 -3.41
CA THR A 32 8.45 0.89 -2.26
C THR A 32 9.66 0.47 -1.44
N SER A 33 10.10 1.33 -0.51
CA SER A 33 11.00 0.91 0.56
C SER A 33 10.36 -0.20 1.41
N CYS A 34 11.16 -0.91 2.21
CA CYS A 34 10.59 -1.91 3.12
C CYS A 34 9.74 -1.26 4.20
N LEU A 35 8.49 -1.69 4.29
CA LEU A 35 7.57 -1.30 5.34
C LEU A 35 7.40 -2.42 6.34
N ALA A 36 7.44 -2.08 7.62
CA ALA A 36 7.07 -3.03 8.65
C ALA A 36 5.56 -3.33 8.59
N PHE A 37 5.13 -4.55 8.89
CA PHE A 37 3.72 -4.87 9.09
C PHE A 37 3.07 -4.08 10.25
N SER A 38 3.90 -3.60 11.19
CA SER A 38 3.51 -2.67 12.24
C SER A 38 3.44 -1.21 11.78
N ALA A 39 3.84 -0.89 10.55
CA ALA A 39 3.84 0.49 10.04
C ALA A 39 2.43 1.08 9.98
N SER A 40 2.31 2.35 10.35
CA SER A 40 1.06 3.09 10.30
C SER A 40 0.65 3.37 8.85
N ALA A 41 -0.65 3.64 8.64
CA ALA A 41 -1.17 3.99 7.31
C ALA A 41 -0.43 5.20 6.71
N SER A 42 -0.02 6.17 7.53
CA SER A 42 0.78 7.31 7.07
C SER A 42 2.14 6.91 6.52
N ALA A 43 2.85 5.96 7.15
CA ALA A 43 4.13 5.48 6.64
C ALA A 43 3.97 4.74 5.29
N LEU A 44 2.90 3.95 5.16
CA LEU A 44 2.48 3.34 3.90
C LEU A 44 2.19 4.36 2.81
N LYS A 45 1.45 5.41 3.16
CA LYS A 45 1.12 6.52 2.28
C LYS A 45 2.38 7.20 1.78
N ASP A 46 3.30 7.55 2.68
CA ASP A 46 4.57 8.19 2.32
C ASP A 46 5.41 7.32 1.38
N ALA A 47 5.56 6.03 1.71
CA ALA A 47 6.34 5.11 0.89
C ALA A 47 5.76 4.92 -0.52
N LEU A 48 4.44 4.88 -0.66
CA LEU A 48 3.78 4.83 -1.97
C LEU A 48 3.89 6.18 -2.70
N ASN A 49 3.73 7.30 -1.99
CA ASN A 49 3.84 8.65 -2.58
C ASN A 49 5.27 8.98 -3.07
N LEU A 50 6.27 8.22 -2.64
CA LEU A 50 7.64 8.30 -3.17
C LEU A 50 7.83 7.60 -4.52
N LEU A 51 6.89 6.77 -4.95
CA LEU A 51 6.96 6.10 -6.25
C LEU A 51 6.65 7.11 -7.35
N THR A 52 7.58 7.29 -8.29
CA THR A 52 7.38 8.13 -9.48
C THR A 52 6.30 7.60 -10.43
N THR A 53 5.86 6.36 -10.24
CA THR A 53 4.71 5.79 -10.97
C THR A 53 3.36 6.24 -10.42
N ILE A 54 3.31 6.84 -9.23
CA ILE A 54 2.08 7.37 -8.62
C ILE A 54 2.08 8.89 -8.79
N ASP A 55 1.43 9.34 -9.86
CA ASP A 55 1.37 10.76 -10.21
C ASP A 55 0.00 11.32 -9.81
N GLY A 56 -0.02 12.09 -8.71
CA GLY A 56 -1.23 12.63 -8.08
C GLY A 56 -1.44 12.23 -6.61
N GLY A 57 -0.72 11.21 -6.17
CA GLY A 57 -0.65 10.79 -4.78
C GLY A 57 -1.58 9.64 -4.39
N VAL A 58 -1.51 9.29 -3.12
CA VAL A 58 -2.20 8.11 -2.59
C VAL A 58 -2.66 8.38 -1.17
N LEU A 59 -3.81 7.83 -0.81
CA LEU A 59 -4.36 7.86 0.53
C LEU A 59 -4.42 6.44 1.06
N VAL A 60 -3.93 6.22 2.27
CA VAL A 60 -3.98 4.90 2.90
C VAL A 60 -4.79 5.01 4.18
N SER A 61 -5.79 4.15 4.31
CA SER A 61 -6.58 3.99 5.53
C SER A 61 -6.38 2.57 6.06
N ARG A 62 -6.07 2.42 7.34
CA ARG A 62 -5.88 1.11 7.97
C ARG A 62 -7.00 0.84 8.94
N ASP A 63 -7.72 -0.24 8.73
CA ASP A 63 -8.68 -0.80 9.68
C ASP A 63 -8.03 -1.96 10.43
N THR A 64 -7.88 -1.78 11.74
CA THR A 64 -7.39 -2.83 12.66
C THR A 64 -8.35 -3.05 13.81
N ASP A 65 -9.60 -2.61 13.66
CA ASP A 65 -10.54 -2.64 14.75
C ASP A 65 -10.85 -4.11 15.08
N VAL A 66 -10.48 -4.54 16.28
CA VAL A 66 -10.61 -5.95 16.69
C VAL A 66 -12.07 -6.42 16.73
N ARG A 67 -13.03 -5.48 16.79
CA ARG A 67 -14.47 -5.79 16.74
C ARG A 67 -14.95 -6.02 15.30
N VAL A 68 -14.26 -5.47 14.30
CA VAL A 68 -14.61 -5.58 12.87
C VAL A 68 -13.75 -6.64 12.17
N VAL A 69 -12.46 -6.70 12.48
CA VAL A 69 -11.47 -7.60 11.89
C VAL A 69 -10.68 -8.34 12.98
N PRO A 70 -11.30 -9.31 13.68
CA PRO A 70 -10.60 -10.10 14.68
C PRO A 70 -9.42 -10.82 13.98
N ASN A 71 -8.22 -10.49 14.44
CA ASN A 71 -6.91 -10.98 13.98
C ASN A 71 -6.43 -10.53 12.59
N ARG A 72 -7.16 -9.67 11.87
CA ARG A 72 -6.78 -9.19 10.53
C ARG A 72 -6.51 -7.68 10.50
N CYS A 73 -5.74 -7.24 9.51
CA CYS A 73 -5.60 -5.82 9.18
C CYS A 73 -6.08 -5.62 7.74
N ILE A 74 -6.98 -4.66 7.53
CA ILE A 74 -7.38 -4.23 6.19
C ILE A 74 -6.74 -2.88 5.93
N HIS A 75 -5.98 -2.78 4.85
CA HIS A 75 -5.44 -1.53 4.35
C HIS A 75 -6.20 -1.16 3.08
N LYS A 76 -6.83 0.00 3.08
CA LYS A 76 -7.52 0.57 1.94
C LYS A 76 -6.62 1.65 1.34
N ILE A 77 -6.11 1.38 0.14
CA ILE A 77 -5.26 2.27 -0.62
C ILE A 77 -6.15 2.94 -1.66
N THR A 78 -6.19 4.26 -1.66
CA THR A 78 -6.94 5.06 -2.62
C THR A 78 -5.95 5.88 -3.42
N PHE A 79 -5.80 5.53 -4.69
CA PHE A 79 -5.01 6.31 -5.64
C PHE A 79 -5.83 7.54 -6.00
N VAL A 80 -5.21 8.71 -5.85
CA VAL A 80 -5.81 9.99 -6.19
C VAL A 80 -4.89 10.67 -7.18
N GLY A 81 -5.44 11.36 -8.18
CA GLY A 81 -4.59 12.02 -9.17
C GLY A 81 -5.31 12.33 -10.46
N ASP A 82 -4.86 13.37 -11.13
CA ASP A 82 -5.35 13.74 -12.46
C ASP A 82 -4.94 12.69 -13.51
N LEU A 83 -3.80 12.01 -13.28
CA LEU A 83 -3.27 10.96 -14.14
C LEU A 83 -3.78 9.55 -13.82
N VAL A 84 -4.54 9.38 -12.74
CA VAL A 84 -5.30 8.14 -12.51
C VAL A 84 -6.46 8.16 -13.51
N THR A 85 -6.19 7.72 -14.72
CA THR A 85 -7.15 7.63 -15.82
C THR A 85 -7.48 6.15 -16.03
N GLY A 86 -8.47 5.64 -15.31
CA GLY A 86 -8.95 4.26 -15.44
C GLY A 86 -8.38 3.28 -14.42
N ASN A 87 -8.31 2.00 -14.81
CA ASN A 87 -7.82 0.91 -13.96
C ASN A 87 -6.31 1.04 -13.75
N VAL A 88 -5.88 1.20 -12.51
CA VAL A 88 -4.45 1.17 -12.15
C VAL A 88 -3.99 -0.27 -11.87
N PRO A 89 -2.70 -0.57 -12.10
CA PRO A 89 -2.12 -1.87 -11.79
C PRO A 89 -2.37 -2.28 -10.34
N LEU A 90 -2.69 -3.56 -10.12
CA LEU A 90 -2.88 -4.08 -8.76
C LEU A 90 -1.57 -4.01 -7.97
N LEU A 91 -1.63 -3.48 -6.75
CA LEU A 91 -0.52 -3.54 -5.81
C LEU A 91 -0.18 -4.99 -5.48
N SER A 92 1.06 -5.38 -5.74
CA SER A 92 1.60 -6.65 -5.26
C SER A 92 2.33 -6.44 -3.95
N VAL A 93 1.93 -7.20 -2.93
CA VAL A 93 2.69 -7.33 -1.68
C VAL A 93 3.71 -8.43 -1.84
N GLN A 94 4.96 -8.09 -1.55
CA GLN A 94 6.02 -9.06 -1.36
C GLN A 94 6.38 -9.08 0.12
N GLU A 95 6.04 -10.17 0.82
CA GLU A 95 6.45 -10.36 2.21
C GLU A 95 7.95 -10.63 2.25
N VAL A 96 8.69 -9.85 3.02
CA VAL A 96 10.14 -10.00 3.19
C VAL A 96 10.42 -10.32 4.64
N THR A 97 10.51 -11.62 4.93
CA THR A 97 10.80 -12.15 6.27
C THR A 97 12.28 -12.00 6.65
N THR A 98 13.15 -11.78 5.66
CA THR A 98 14.60 -11.71 5.85
C THR A 98 15.15 -10.52 5.05
N ALA A 99 14.92 -9.33 5.62
CA ALA A 99 15.58 -8.07 5.30
C ALA A 99 15.30 -7.40 3.95
N CYS A 100 15.21 -6.06 4.01
CA CYS A 100 15.51 -5.14 2.91
C CYS A 100 16.98 -5.23 2.44
N GLN A 101 17.60 -6.41 2.53
CA GLN A 101 18.94 -6.63 2.03
C GLN A 101 18.82 -6.90 0.54
N SER A 102 19.08 -5.83 -0.20
CA SER A 102 19.90 -5.73 -1.41
C SER A 102 19.87 -6.95 -2.35
N PRO A 103 19.67 -6.75 -3.68
CA PRO A 103 19.86 -7.83 -4.63
C PRO A 103 21.25 -8.43 -4.40
N ARG A 104 21.27 -9.73 -4.13
CA ARG A 104 22.49 -10.52 -4.01
C ARG A 104 23.18 -10.44 -5.38
N LYS A 105 24.11 -9.49 -5.53
CA LYS A 105 25.10 -9.49 -6.61
C LYS A 105 26.09 -10.62 -6.38
#